data_AF-A0A1Q2D8S1-F1
#
_entry.id   AF-A0A1Q2D8S1-F1
#
_cell.length_a   1.000
_cell.length_b   1.000
_cell.length_c   1.000
_cell.angle_alpha   90.00
_cell.angle_beta   90.00
_cell.angle_gamma   90.00
#
_symmetry.space_group_name_H-M   'P 1'
#
loop_
_entity.id
_entity.type
_entity.pdbx_description
1 polymer ?
#
loop_
_entity_poly.entity_id
_entity_poly.type
_entity_poly.pdbx_seq_one_letter_code
_entity_poly.pdbx_strand_id
1 'polypeptide(L)'
;MEWIKVDKNYLDFLRVKEPRIPNSEYYDARGRKLLKPFFSPLFEMNDLVYVTQVSHPQQRHLRLRNSADFIKVFKPDNEKTGGIGDFYAVVNLNYMFPVPKELIEKIDNSKMDTYRDFDSEIEKSRYIDLLNKQIEKIRELRIEEMAIKLYKRKYQFPEDRVSTRCLDYKDLEIIAKNYSENNSVEN
;
A
#
# COMPACT_ATOMS: atom_id res chain seq x y z
N MET A 1 12.04 3.52 0.27
CA MET A 1 10.56 3.62 0.35
C MET A 1 10.11 4.97 0.88
N GLU A 2 9.05 5.52 0.30
CA GLU A 2 8.41 6.79 0.66
C GLU A 2 6.89 6.66 0.61
N TRP A 3 6.17 7.53 1.33
CA TRP A 3 4.72 7.61 1.21
C TRP A 3 4.32 8.27 -0.10
N ILE A 4 3.34 7.68 -0.77
CA ILE A 4 2.86 8.13 -2.06
C ILE A 4 1.33 8.19 -2.10
N LYS A 5 0.84 9.00 -3.02
CA LYS A 5 -0.50 8.98 -3.55
C LYS A 5 -0.44 8.40 -4.96
N VAL A 6 -1.41 7.56 -5.29
CA VAL A 6 -1.60 7.04 -6.65
C VAL A 6 -2.81 7.76 -7.26
N ASP A 7 -2.71 8.10 -8.54
CA ASP A 7 -3.80 8.72 -9.29
C ASP A 7 -5.13 7.97 -9.10
N LYS A 8 -6.19 8.73 -8.85
CA LYS A 8 -7.50 8.16 -8.50
C LYS A 8 -8.14 7.48 -9.73
N ASN A 9 -8.03 8.08 -10.91
CA ASN A 9 -8.65 7.55 -12.12
C ASN A 9 -8.01 6.22 -12.51
N TYR A 10 -6.69 6.12 -12.35
CA TYR A 10 -5.96 4.87 -12.53
C TYR A 10 -6.42 3.78 -11.55
N LEU A 11 -6.56 4.11 -10.26
CA LEU A 11 -7.05 3.15 -9.28
C LEU A 11 -8.51 2.72 -9.56
N ASP A 12 -9.37 3.64 -10.01
CA ASP A 12 -10.74 3.33 -10.42
C ASP A 12 -10.75 2.41 -11.64
N PHE A 13 -9.88 2.68 -12.63
CA PHE A 13 -9.70 1.85 -13.81
C PHE A 13 -9.26 0.42 -13.45
N LEU A 14 -8.26 0.26 -12.58
CA LEU A 14 -7.85 -1.07 -12.10
C LEU A 14 -8.98 -1.81 -11.38
N ARG A 15 -9.77 -1.11 -10.56
CA ARG A 15 -10.88 -1.69 -9.79
C ARG A 15 -11.99 -2.28 -10.65
N VAL A 16 -12.16 -1.82 -11.90
CA VAL A 16 -13.12 -2.42 -12.85
C VAL A 16 -12.81 -3.91 -13.07
N LYS A 17 -11.52 -4.29 -13.06
CA LYS A 17 -11.05 -5.67 -13.25
C LYS A 17 -10.70 -6.36 -11.95
N GLU A 18 -10.06 -5.63 -11.03
CA GLU A 18 -9.62 -6.16 -9.74
C GLU A 18 -10.22 -5.33 -8.58
N PRO A 19 -11.45 -5.64 -8.13
CA PRO A 19 -12.14 -4.87 -7.10
C PRO A 19 -11.42 -4.82 -5.74
N ARG A 20 -10.41 -5.67 -5.51
CA ARG A 20 -9.61 -5.68 -4.28
C ARG A 20 -8.58 -4.55 -4.23
N ILE A 21 -8.33 -3.84 -5.33
CA ILE A 21 -7.42 -2.69 -5.37
C ILE A 21 -7.90 -1.61 -4.38
N PRO A 22 -7.08 -1.20 -3.39
CA PRO A 22 -7.51 -0.22 -2.40
C PRO A 22 -7.81 1.16 -3.01
N ASN A 23 -8.79 1.85 -2.45
CA ASN A 23 -8.99 3.28 -2.72
C ASN A 23 -7.83 4.10 -2.13
N SER A 24 -7.39 5.16 -2.81
CA SER A 24 -6.43 6.14 -2.27
C SER A 24 -7.09 7.13 -1.32
N GLU A 25 -8.33 7.51 -1.62
CA GLU A 25 -9.11 8.47 -0.86
C GLU A 25 -10.47 7.85 -0.53
N TYR A 26 -10.94 8.06 0.69
CA TYR A 26 -12.25 7.60 1.16
C TYR A 26 -12.78 8.56 2.23
N TYR A 27 -14.05 8.45 2.58
CA TYR A 27 -14.69 9.36 3.52
C TYR A 27 -15.13 8.63 4.78
N ASP A 28 -14.96 9.28 5.93
CA ASP A 28 -15.55 8.78 7.18
C ASP A 28 -17.06 9.07 7.27
N ALA A 29 -17.70 8.60 8.34
CA ALA A 29 -19.14 8.79 8.55
C ALA A 29 -19.58 10.26 8.68
N ARG A 30 -18.64 11.19 8.88
CA ARG A 30 -18.87 12.63 8.94
C ARG A 30 -18.58 13.32 7.60
N GLY A 31 -18.24 12.56 6.57
CA GLY A 31 -17.89 13.09 5.25
C GLY A 31 -16.49 13.69 5.19
N ARG A 32 -15.59 13.40 6.15
CA ARG A 32 -14.20 13.88 6.12
C ARG A 32 -13.36 13.02 5.20
N LYS A 33 -12.56 13.67 4.35
CA LYS A 33 -11.60 13.02 3.47
C LYS A 33 -10.51 12.34 4.29
N LEU A 34 -10.31 11.05 4.05
CA LEU A 34 -9.26 10.23 4.63
C LEU A 34 -8.29 9.78 3.54
N LEU A 35 -7.04 9.60 3.95
CA LEU A 35 -5.96 9.12 3.10
C LEU A 35 -5.69 7.65 3.38
N LYS A 36 -5.65 6.83 2.33
CA LYS A 36 -5.05 5.49 2.38
C LYS A 36 -3.55 5.63 2.09
N PRO A 37 -2.65 5.32 3.05
CA PRO A 37 -1.24 5.50 2.82
C PRO A 37 -0.71 4.34 1.96
N PHE A 38 -0.32 4.66 0.72
CA PHE A 38 0.47 3.79 -0.14
C PHE A 38 1.95 4.13 0.00
N PHE A 39 2.83 3.16 -0.23
CA PHE A 39 4.26 3.40 -0.27
C PHE A 39 4.92 2.67 -1.44
N SER A 40 6.02 3.26 -1.91
CA SER A 40 6.81 2.77 -3.02
C SER A 40 8.28 3.18 -2.86
N PRO A 41 9.20 2.64 -3.68
CA PRO A 41 9.01 1.44 -4.50
C PRO A 41 9.10 0.17 -3.63
N LEU A 42 8.34 -0.87 -3.99
CA LEU A 42 8.64 -2.25 -3.58
C LEU A 42 9.75 -2.83 -4.47
N PHE A 43 9.56 -2.68 -5.78
CA PHE A 43 10.55 -2.93 -6.83
C PHE A 43 10.05 -2.28 -8.12
N GLU A 44 10.93 -2.13 -9.10
CA GLU A 44 10.61 -1.56 -10.41
C GLU A 44 10.64 -2.63 -11.51
N MET A 45 9.84 -2.44 -12.54
CA MET A 45 9.86 -3.24 -13.75
C MET A 45 9.49 -2.38 -14.95
N ASN A 46 10.51 -2.00 -15.72
CA ASN A 46 10.42 -1.00 -16.80
C ASN A 46 9.88 0.34 -16.25
N ASP A 47 8.78 0.85 -16.83
CA ASP A 47 8.12 2.09 -16.43
C ASP A 47 7.08 1.90 -15.32
N LEU A 48 6.94 0.66 -14.82
CA LEU A 48 6.06 0.34 -13.71
C LEU A 48 6.84 0.27 -12.40
N VAL A 49 6.21 0.74 -11.33
CA VAL A 49 6.65 0.61 -9.95
C VAL A 49 5.62 -0.21 -9.20
N TYR A 50 6.06 -1.25 -8.50
CA TYR A 50 5.19 -1.97 -7.58
C TYR A 50 5.00 -1.19 -6.29
N VAL A 51 3.75 -1.04 -5.88
CA VAL A 51 3.34 -0.33 -4.68
C VAL A 51 2.48 -1.23 -3.79
N THR A 52 2.37 -0.86 -2.52
CA THR A 52 1.38 -1.46 -1.61
C THR A 52 0.98 -0.43 -0.56
N GLN A 53 0.15 -0.84 0.38
CA GLN A 53 -0.51 0.01 1.36
C GLN A 53 -0.36 -0.53 2.77
N VAL A 54 -0.45 0.39 3.73
CA VAL A 54 -0.68 0.03 5.13
C VAL A 54 -2.16 0.05 5.47
N SER A 55 -2.54 -0.76 6.45
CA SER A 55 -3.85 -0.72 7.09
C SER A 55 -3.71 -0.61 8.60
N HIS A 56 -4.67 0.08 9.22
CA HIS A 56 -4.75 0.17 10.68
C HIS A 56 -4.89 -1.24 11.31
N PRO A 57 -4.25 -1.50 12.47
CA PRO A 57 -4.52 -2.67 13.30
C PRO A 57 -6.03 -2.91 13.51
N GLN A 58 -6.46 -4.16 13.46
CA GLN A 58 -7.85 -4.54 13.72
C GLN A 58 -7.86 -5.80 14.58
N GLN A 59 -8.97 -6.07 15.28
CA GLN A 59 -9.09 -7.26 16.15
C GLN A 59 -8.71 -8.56 15.44
N ARG A 60 -9.10 -8.70 14.17
CA ARG A 60 -8.76 -9.89 13.37
C ARG A 60 -7.24 -10.06 13.18
N HIS A 61 -6.47 -8.97 13.11
CA HIS A 61 -5.03 -9.01 12.88
C HIS A 61 -4.26 -9.58 14.07
N LEU A 62 -4.82 -9.56 15.28
CA LEU A 62 -4.19 -10.22 16.45
C LEU A 62 -3.96 -11.70 16.21
N ARG A 63 -4.95 -12.35 15.59
CA ARG A 63 -4.93 -13.79 15.30
C ARG A 63 -4.08 -14.13 14.07
N LEU A 64 -3.80 -13.15 13.21
CA LEU A 64 -2.96 -13.36 12.04
C LEU A 64 -1.49 -13.36 12.45
N ARG A 65 -0.73 -14.34 11.97
CA ARG A 65 0.73 -14.36 12.09
C ARG A 65 1.34 -13.68 10.88
N ASN A 66 2.57 -13.20 11.02
CA ASN A 66 3.34 -12.78 9.85
C ASN A 66 3.50 -13.97 8.89
N SER A 67 3.34 -13.69 7.60
CA SER A 67 3.53 -14.63 6.50
C SER A 67 4.19 -13.90 5.33
N ALA A 68 4.54 -14.65 4.28
CA ALA A 68 5.20 -14.08 3.11
C ALA A 68 4.40 -12.95 2.43
N ASP A 69 3.10 -12.90 2.64
CA ASP A 69 2.17 -11.93 2.06
C ASP A 69 1.51 -10.96 3.06
N PHE A 70 1.73 -11.15 4.36
CA PHE A 70 1.12 -10.33 5.41
C PHE A 70 2.13 -10.03 6.51
N ILE A 71 2.33 -8.74 6.79
CA ILE A 71 3.38 -8.28 7.71
C ILE A 71 2.78 -7.31 8.73
N LYS A 72 3.02 -7.56 10.01
CA LYS A 72 2.77 -6.61 11.10
C LYS A 72 3.98 -5.70 11.26
N VAL A 73 3.74 -4.39 11.29
CA VAL A 73 4.75 -3.37 11.53
C VAL A 73 4.72 -3.01 13.00
N PHE A 74 5.52 -3.72 13.80
CA PHE A 74 5.54 -3.56 15.26
C PHE A 74 6.12 -2.21 15.70
N LYS A 75 5.62 -1.69 16.83
CA LYS A 75 6.28 -0.61 17.55
C LYS A 75 7.61 -1.12 18.12
N PRO A 76 8.61 -0.24 18.35
CA PRO A 76 9.83 -0.63 19.05
C PRO A 76 9.53 -1.38 20.35
N ASP A 77 10.29 -2.44 20.63
CA ASP A 77 10.22 -3.27 21.84
C ASP A 77 8.92 -4.07 22.09
N ASN A 78 7.89 -3.92 21.25
CA ASN A 78 6.58 -4.57 21.43
C ASN A 78 6.35 -5.83 20.55
N GLU A 79 7.39 -6.36 19.91
CA GLU A 79 7.27 -7.58 19.08
C GLU A 79 6.85 -8.82 19.90
N LYS A 80 7.06 -8.81 21.22
CA LYS A 80 6.85 -9.96 22.10
C LYS A 80 5.41 -10.12 22.61
N THR A 81 4.61 -9.05 22.65
CA THR A 81 3.28 -9.05 23.27
C THR A 81 2.14 -9.22 22.26
N GLY A 82 2.29 -8.68 21.04
CA GLY A 82 1.40 -8.99 19.92
C GLY A 82 -0.06 -8.49 20.03
N GLY A 83 -0.37 -7.66 21.02
CA GLY A 83 -1.70 -7.11 21.31
C GLY A 83 -2.11 -5.93 20.42
N ILE A 84 -3.34 -5.45 20.61
CA ILE A 84 -3.81 -4.24 19.93
C ILE A 84 -3.04 -3.07 20.50
N GLY A 85 -2.40 -2.29 19.62
CA GLY A 85 -1.55 -1.19 20.02
C GLY A 85 -0.05 -1.51 20.00
N ASP A 86 0.33 -2.78 19.80
CA ASP A 86 1.75 -3.18 19.71
C ASP A 86 2.34 -3.04 18.32
N PHE A 87 1.52 -2.82 17.31
CA PHE A 87 1.95 -2.56 15.94
C PHE A 87 1.30 -1.30 15.41
N TYR A 88 2.09 -0.51 14.66
CA TYR A 88 1.63 0.71 14.02
C TYR A 88 0.67 0.41 12.87
N ALA A 89 0.90 -0.68 12.15
CA ALA A 89 0.22 -1.00 10.89
C ALA A 89 0.34 -2.48 10.54
N VAL A 90 -0.43 -2.89 9.54
CA VAL A 90 -0.22 -4.13 8.79
C VAL A 90 -0.03 -3.82 7.30
N VAL A 91 0.84 -4.56 6.63
CA VAL A 91 1.11 -4.50 5.19
C VAL A 91 0.59 -5.78 4.55
N ASN A 92 -0.16 -5.65 3.46
CA ASN A 92 -0.70 -6.77 2.68
C ASN A 92 0.03 -6.83 1.34
N LEU A 93 1.12 -7.58 1.26
CA LEU A 93 1.88 -7.75 0.04
C LEU A 93 1.14 -8.56 -1.02
N ASN A 94 0.20 -9.43 -0.63
CA ASN A 94 -0.69 -10.09 -1.60
C ASN A 94 -1.54 -9.10 -2.42
N TYR A 95 -1.68 -7.86 -1.95
CA TYR A 95 -2.39 -6.78 -2.63
C TYR A 95 -1.46 -5.73 -3.24
N MET A 96 -0.18 -6.05 -3.44
CA MET A 96 0.68 -5.17 -4.23
C MET A 96 0.25 -5.14 -5.69
N PHE A 97 0.48 -4.02 -6.36
CA PHE A 97 0.09 -3.84 -7.76
C PHE A 97 1.07 -2.90 -8.47
N PRO A 98 1.23 -3.05 -9.80
CA PRO A 98 2.05 -2.16 -10.60
C PRO A 98 1.34 -0.81 -10.79
N VAL A 99 2.12 0.26 -10.86
CA VAL A 99 1.65 1.62 -11.16
C VAL A 99 2.65 2.27 -12.12
N PRO A 100 2.21 2.90 -13.21
CA PRO A 100 3.08 3.75 -14.02
C PRO A 100 3.71 4.88 -13.22
N LYS A 101 5.01 5.13 -13.41
CA LYS A 101 5.81 6.09 -12.61
C LYS A 101 5.19 7.49 -12.59
N GLU A 102 4.63 7.92 -13.70
CA GLU A 102 4.00 9.21 -13.91
C GLU A 102 2.70 9.41 -13.10
N LEU A 103 2.08 8.31 -12.63
CA LEU A 103 0.83 8.32 -11.85
C LEU A 103 1.07 8.26 -10.34
N ILE A 104 2.35 8.39 -9.92
CA ILE A 104 2.76 8.40 -8.53
C ILE A 104 3.13 9.82 -8.12
N GLU A 105 2.45 10.33 -7.09
CA GLU A 105 2.80 11.57 -6.42
C GLU A 105 3.40 11.25 -5.04
N LYS A 106 4.54 11.84 -4.71
CA LYS A 106 5.10 11.74 -3.35
C LYS A 106 4.26 12.58 -2.38
N ILE A 107 3.89 11.98 -1.23
CA ILE A 107 3.21 12.73 -0.18
C ILE A 107 4.19 13.71 0.48
N ASP A 108 3.85 14.99 0.42
CA ASP A 108 4.54 16.08 1.10
C ASP A 108 3.84 16.41 2.42
N ASN A 109 4.54 16.19 3.55
CA ASN A 109 4.01 16.47 4.89
C ASN A 109 3.56 17.93 5.06
N SER A 110 4.16 18.89 4.35
CA SER A 110 3.76 20.30 4.40
C SER A 110 2.40 20.57 3.73
N LYS A 111 1.94 19.65 2.87
CA LYS A 111 0.68 19.74 2.11
C LYS A 111 -0.36 18.73 2.60
N MET A 112 -0.22 18.25 3.84
CA MET A 112 -1.04 17.15 4.37
C MET A 112 -2.55 17.44 4.31
N ASP A 113 -2.96 18.70 4.42
CA ASP A 113 -4.38 19.11 4.33
C ASP A 113 -4.99 18.93 2.94
N THR A 114 -4.17 18.76 1.89
CA THR A 114 -4.67 18.46 0.54
C THR A 114 -5.02 16.97 0.37
N TYR A 115 -4.44 16.12 1.22
CA TYR A 115 -4.58 14.67 1.15
C TYR A 115 -5.64 14.13 2.12
N ARG A 116 -5.83 14.79 3.27
CA ARG A 116 -6.73 14.35 4.35
C ARG A 116 -7.24 15.54 5.15
N ASP A 117 -8.48 15.44 5.62
CA ASP A 117 -9.06 16.37 6.58
C ASP A 117 -8.67 16.01 8.02
N PHE A 118 -8.47 17.04 8.85
CA PHE A 118 -8.13 16.92 10.28
C PHE A 118 -9.05 17.80 11.13
N ASP A 119 -9.37 17.34 12.33
CA ASP A 119 -10.13 18.12 13.32
C ASP A 119 -9.28 19.21 13.98
N SER A 120 -7.95 19.06 13.96
CA SER A 120 -7.02 20.03 14.54
C SER A 120 -5.59 19.84 14.04
N GLU A 121 -4.77 20.88 14.19
CA GLU A 121 -3.31 20.80 13.96
C GLU A 121 -2.62 19.75 14.85
N ILE A 122 -3.17 19.47 16.03
CA ILE A 122 -2.65 18.40 16.91
C ILE A 122 -2.90 17.02 16.29
N GLU A 123 -4.09 16.78 15.73
CA GLU A 123 -4.40 15.53 15.03
C GLU A 123 -3.49 15.36 13.81
N LYS A 124 -3.33 16.42 13.01
CA LYS A 124 -2.44 16.44 11.85
C LYS A 124 -1.00 16.12 12.22
N SER A 125 -0.46 16.78 13.26
CA SER A 125 0.91 16.53 13.75
C SER A 125 1.09 15.08 14.19
N ARG A 126 0.13 14.52 14.93
CA ARG A 126 0.17 13.11 15.36
C ARG A 126 0.08 12.13 14.19
N TYR A 127 -0.69 12.46 13.16
CA TYR A 127 -0.81 11.63 11.98
C TYR A 127 0.50 11.62 11.17
N ILE A 128 1.13 12.78 10.99
CA ILE A 128 2.45 12.89 10.34
C ILE A 128 3.51 12.10 11.12
N ASP A 129 3.56 12.25 12.45
CA ASP A 129 4.46 11.47 13.31
C ASP A 129 4.23 9.96 13.18
N LEU A 130 2.97 9.51 13.14
CA LEU A 130 2.62 8.11 12.90
C LEU A 130 3.14 7.60 11.55
N LEU A 131 2.93 8.37 10.47
CA LEU A 131 3.41 8.02 9.13
C LEU A 131 4.95 7.91 9.11
N ASN A 132 5.65 8.82 9.76
CA ASN A 132 7.12 8.80 9.84
C ASN A 132 7.61 7.54 10.56
N LYS A 133 7.03 7.21 11.72
CA LYS A 133 7.37 5.98 12.48
C LYS A 133 7.07 4.71 11.69
N GLN A 134 5.96 4.69 10.95
CA GLN A 134 5.59 3.56 10.11
C GLN A 134 6.60 3.34 8.97
N ILE A 135 6.97 4.38 8.22
CA ILE A 135 7.86 4.22 7.06
C ILE A 135 9.29 3.91 7.48
N GLU A 136 9.76 4.48 8.59
CA GLU A 136 11.04 4.12 9.19
C GLU A 136 11.08 2.63 9.51
N LYS A 137 10.07 2.12 10.23
CA LYS A 137 10.02 0.70 10.57
C LYS A 137 9.86 -0.21 9.35
N ILE A 138 9.09 0.22 8.35
CA ILE A 138 8.93 -0.52 7.08
C ILE A 138 10.27 -0.68 6.36
N ARG A 139 11.13 0.34 6.34
CA ARG A 139 12.47 0.29 5.72
C ARG A 139 13.38 -0.75 6.41
N GLU A 140 13.26 -0.92 7.72
CA GLU A 140 14.03 -1.94 8.46
C GLU A 140 13.61 -3.38 8.11
N LEU A 141 12.36 -3.60 7.71
CA LEU A 141 11.80 -4.91 7.45
C LEU A 141 12.24 -5.54 6.11
N ARG A 142 12.94 -4.78 5.26
CA ARG A 142 13.38 -5.21 3.91
C ARG A 142 12.22 -5.77 3.08
N ILE A 143 11.09 -5.06 3.11
CA ILE A 143 9.84 -5.48 2.45
C ILE A 143 10.01 -5.62 0.92
N GLU A 144 10.95 -4.90 0.32
CA GLU A 144 11.34 -5.00 -1.09
C GLU A 144 11.68 -6.46 -1.48
N GLU A 145 12.50 -7.13 -0.68
CA GLU A 145 12.93 -8.51 -0.94
C GLU A 145 11.78 -9.50 -0.76
N MET A 146 10.92 -9.23 0.22
CA MET A 146 9.72 -10.04 0.46
C MET A 146 8.76 -9.94 -0.73
N ALA A 147 8.57 -8.74 -1.26
CA ALA A 147 7.73 -8.48 -2.44
C ALA A 147 8.25 -9.22 -3.68
N ILE A 148 9.56 -9.14 -3.98
CA ILE A 148 10.16 -9.86 -5.12
C ILE A 148 10.01 -11.38 -4.97
N LYS A 149 10.22 -11.91 -3.76
CA LYS A 149 10.03 -13.35 -3.48
C LYS A 149 8.57 -13.77 -3.66
N LEU A 150 7.63 -12.95 -3.18
CA LEU A 150 6.19 -13.21 -3.32
C LEU A 150 5.75 -13.18 -4.79
N TYR A 151 6.24 -12.19 -5.56
CA TYR A 151 6.00 -12.10 -7.00
C TYR A 151 6.42 -13.38 -7.73
N LYS A 152 7.66 -13.85 -7.49
CA LYS A 152 8.16 -15.10 -8.10
C LYS A 152 7.35 -16.31 -7.66
N ARG A 153 7.05 -16.41 -6.36
CA ARG A 153 6.27 -17.49 -5.76
C ARG A 153 4.90 -17.64 -6.42
N LYS A 154 4.19 -16.53 -6.66
CA LYS A 154 2.87 -16.51 -7.32
C LYS A 154 2.83 -17.33 -8.61
N TYR A 155 3.87 -17.25 -9.43
CA TYR A 155 3.92 -17.92 -10.73
C TYR A 155 4.68 -19.24 -10.72
N GLN A 156 5.59 -19.44 -9.77
CA GLN A 156 6.29 -20.71 -9.62
C GLN A 156 5.41 -21.78 -8.95
N PHE A 157 4.54 -21.37 -8.03
CA PHE A 157 3.68 -22.25 -7.24
C PHE A 157 2.23 -21.72 -7.20
N PRO A 158 1.51 -21.70 -8.34
CA PRO A 158 0.21 -21.04 -8.45
C PRO A 158 -0.86 -21.58 -7.49
N GLU A 159 -0.81 -22.88 -7.18
CA GLU A 159 -1.75 -23.57 -6.30
C GLU A 159 -1.42 -23.40 -4.80
N ASP A 160 -0.28 -22.81 -4.46
CA ASP A 160 0.08 -22.63 -3.06
C ASP A 160 -0.83 -21.60 -2.39
N ARG A 161 -1.21 -21.86 -1.13
CA ARG A 161 -2.18 -21.04 -0.39
C ARG A 161 -1.83 -19.56 -0.31
N VAL A 162 -0.55 -19.19 -0.33
CA VAL A 162 -0.14 -17.78 -0.35
C VAL A 162 -0.39 -17.20 -1.74
N SER A 163 0.02 -17.90 -2.79
CA SER A 163 -0.16 -17.50 -4.18
C SER A 163 -1.62 -17.33 -4.59
N THR A 164 -2.53 -18.18 -4.10
CA THR A 164 -3.97 -18.07 -4.41
C THR A 164 -4.63 -16.82 -3.81
N ARG A 165 -4.01 -16.19 -2.79
CA ARG A 165 -4.49 -14.94 -2.18
C ARG A 165 -3.96 -13.68 -2.85
N CYS A 166 -2.89 -13.80 -3.64
CA CYS A 166 -2.30 -12.68 -4.39
C CYS A 166 -3.22 -12.22 -5.51
N LEU A 167 -3.12 -10.93 -5.84
CA LEU A 167 -3.64 -10.41 -7.11
C LEU A 167 -2.95 -11.10 -8.29
N ASP A 168 -3.58 -11.06 -9.47
CA ASP A 168 -2.91 -11.44 -10.70
C ASP A 168 -1.99 -10.29 -11.16
N TYR A 169 -0.73 -10.34 -10.72
CA TYR A 169 0.21 -9.26 -10.96
C TYR A 169 0.50 -9.05 -12.46
N LYS A 170 0.53 -10.12 -13.26
CA LYS A 170 0.85 -10.06 -14.70
C LYS A 170 -0.33 -9.51 -15.49
N ASP A 171 -1.55 -9.88 -15.12
CA ASP A 171 -2.75 -9.25 -15.70
C ASP A 171 -2.77 -7.74 -15.39
N LEU A 172 -2.49 -7.36 -14.14
CA LEU A 172 -2.39 -5.95 -13.74
C LEU A 172 -1.26 -5.20 -14.45
N GLU A 173 -0.14 -5.84 -14.76
CA GLU A 173 0.94 -5.23 -15.56
C GLU A 173 0.50 -4.91 -16.99
N ILE A 174 -0.26 -5.80 -17.62
CA ILE A 174 -0.82 -5.59 -18.96
C ILE A 174 -1.82 -4.43 -18.91
N ILE A 175 -2.72 -4.45 -17.94
CA ILE A 175 -3.72 -3.38 -17.74
C ILE A 175 -3.03 -2.03 -17.49
N ALA A 176 -1.97 -2.01 -16.68
CA ALA A 176 -1.21 -0.79 -16.39
C ALA A 176 -0.57 -0.19 -17.63
N LYS A 177 0.07 -1.02 -18.47
CA LYS A 177 0.69 -0.57 -19.73
C LYS A 177 -0.34 0.00 -20.69
N ASN A 178 -1.47 -0.69 -20.87
CA ASN A 178 -2.56 -0.22 -21.72
C ASN A 178 -3.11 1.14 -21.27
N TYR A 179 -3.15 1.40 -19.96
CA TYR A 179 -3.57 2.71 -19.44
C TYR A 179 -2.59 3.82 -19.86
N SER A 180 -1.27 3.62 -19.69
CA SER A 180 -0.27 4.60 -20.08
C SER A 180 -0.24 4.84 -21.59
N GLU A 181 -0.37 3.78 -22.40
CA GLU A 181 -0.40 3.89 -23.86
C GLU A 181 -1.60 4.72 -24.35
N ASN A 182 -2.80 4.48 -23.83
CA ASN A 182 -4.00 5.24 -24.23
C ASN A 182 -3.92 6.73 -23.82
N ASN A 183 -3.37 7.03 -22.64
CA ASN A 183 -3.20 8.42 -22.18
C ASN A 183 -2.06 9.16 -22.91
N SER A 184 -1.15 8.44 -23.58
CA SER A 184 -0.06 9.02 -24.37
C SER A 184 -0.50 9.41 -25.79
N VAL A 185 -1.63 8.87 -26.27
CA VAL A 185 -2.19 9.15 -27.62
C VAL A 185 -3.15 10.34 -27.59
N GLU A 186 -3.66 10.74 -26.42
CA GLU A 186 -4.59 11.87 -26.25
C GLU A 186 -3.91 13.20 -25.90
N ASN A 187 -2.58 13.22 -25.72
CA ASN A 187 -1.76 14.43 -25.50
C ASN A 187 -0.88 14.75 -26.71
#